data_AF-A0A9W9Y6T4-F1
#
_entry.id   AF-A0A9W9Y6T4-F1
#
_cell.length_a   1.000
_cell.length_b   1.000
_cell.length_c   1.000
_cell.angle_alpha   90.00
_cell.angle_beta   90.00
_cell.angle_gamma   90.00
#
_symmetry.space_group_name_H-M   'P 1'
#
loop_
_entity.id
_entity.type
_entity.pdbx_description
1 polymer ?
#
loop_
_entity_poly.entity_id
_entity_poly.type
_entity_poly.pdbx_seq_one_letter_code
_entity_poly.pdbx_strand_id
1 'polypeptide(L)'
;MGTLSSIPRQKEDVQVEQCQDSALMEAQDIFGLDFDFDEFEKYGRDDYSSEDDDDEYEEEDGEVGVMRRQKKKSTKKSIYEVFEPSELEKGMLTNKDNEIRTADVPERFQVRDFPVKSTEEGELDDEAEWIYRRAFLDMPISKQQ
;
A
#
# COMPACT_ATOMS: atom_id res chain seq x y z
N MET A 1 33.53 -3.70 -56.50
CA MET A 1 34.50 -4.02 -55.43
C MET A 1 34.69 -2.76 -54.60
N GLY A 2 34.11 -2.69 -53.41
CA GLY A 2 34.19 -1.53 -52.52
C GLY A 2 33.42 -1.83 -51.24
N THR A 3 34.07 -2.51 -50.31
CA THR A 3 33.51 -2.95 -49.02
C THR A 3 33.37 -1.76 -48.07
N LEU A 4 32.15 -1.50 -47.58
CA LEU A 4 31.91 -0.56 -46.48
C LEU A 4 32.44 -1.17 -45.18
N SER A 5 33.56 -0.61 -44.73
CA SER A 5 34.20 -0.91 -43.45
C SER A 5 33.32 -0.39 -42.30
N SER A 6 32.92 -1.30 -41.41
CA SER A 6 32.16 -1.01 -40.19
C SER A 6 33.09 -0.37 -39.15
N ILE A 7 32.78 0.87 -38.76
CA ILE A 7 33.51 1.61 -37.73
C ILE A 7 33.24 0.98 -36.34
N PRO A 8 34.27 0.58 -35.57
CA PRO A 8 34.05 0.09 -34.21
C PRO A 8 33.73 1.26 -33.27
N ARG A 9 32.61 1.13 -32.54
CA ARG A 9 32.28 2.00 -31.39
C ARG A 9 33.33 1.79 -30.31
N GLN A 10 34.06 2.84 -29.97
CA GLN A 10 34.91 2.86 -28.78
C GLN A 10 34.00 2.85 -27.55
N LYS A 11 34.24 1.90 -26.64
CA LYS A 11 33.63 1.89 -25.32
C LYS A 11 34.47 2.85 -24.47
N GLU A 12 33.89 3.96 -24.04
CA GLU A 12 34.52 4.79 -23.01
C GLU A 12 34.36 4.07 -21.68
N ASP A 13 35.49 3.66 -21.10
CA ASP A 13 35.54 3.16 -19.73
C ASP A 13 35.24 4.35 -18.80
N VAL A 14 34.00 4.41 -18.28
CA VAL A 14 33.62 5.38 -17.25
C VAL A 14 34.33 4.97 -15.96
N GLN A 15 35.45 5.63 -15.66
CA GLN A 15 36.04 5.59 -14.33
C GLN A 15 35.07 6.28 -13.37
N VAL A 16 34.33 5.48 -12.60
CA VAL A 16 33.53 5.96 -11.48
C VAL A 16 34.52 6.39 -10.40
N GLU A 17 34.86 7.69 -10.37
CA GLU A 17 35.50 8.28 -9.21
C GLU A 17 34.63 8.00 -7.99
N GLN A 18 35.14 7.20 -7.05
CA GLN A 18 34.58 7.05 -5.72
C GLN A 18 34.78 8.37 -4.96
N CYS A 19 33.94 9.35 -5.26
CA CYS A 19 33.73 10.50 -4.40
C CYS A 19 33.10 9.98 -3.12
N GLN A 20 33.87 9.97 -2.03
CA GLN A 20 33.46 9.48 -0.71
C GLN A 20 32.53 10.53 -0.07
N ASP A 21 31.33 10.68 -0.62
CA ASP A 21 30.26 11.48 -0.04
C ASP A 21 29.57 10.68 1.08
N SER A 22 29.72 11.14 2.32
CA SER A 22 29.17 10.49 3.51
C SER A 22 27.64 10.36 3.44
N ALA A 23 26.94 11.33 2.84
CA ALA A 23 25.49 11.28 2.70
C ALA A 23 25.06 10.19 1.71
N LEU A 24 25.91 9.92 0.71
CA LEU A 24 25.67 8.93 -0.32
C LEU A 24 25.90 7.50 0.23
N MET A 25 26.90 7.33 1.08
CA MET A 25 27.14 6.08 1.81
C MET A 25 26.05 5.80 2.85
N GLU A 26 25.60 6.81 3.59
CA GLU A 26 24.45 6.69 4.50
C GLU A 26 23.16 6.35 3.73
N ALA A 27 22.92 7.00 2.59
CA ALA A 27 21.79 6.65 1.73
C ALA A 27 21.88 5.22 1.18
N GLN A 28 23.08 4.73 0.85
CA GLN A 28 23.28 3.33 0.45
C GLN A 28 22.96 2.35 1.57
N ASP A 29 23.36 2.66 2.82
CA ASP A 29 23.07 1.84 4.00
C ASP A 29 21.57 1.87 4.37
N ILE A 30 20.93 3.03 4.28
CA ILE A 30 19.50 3.21 4.60
C ILE A 30 18.59 2.62 3.52
N PHE A 31 18.89 2.88 2.24
CA PHE A 31 17.99 2.54 1.13
C PHE A 31 18.40 1.28 0.34
N GLY A 32 19.60 0.75 0.56
CA GLY A 32 20.05 -0.50 -0.07
C GLY A 32 20.16 -0.39 -1.60
N LEU A 33 20.98 0.55 -2.09
CA LEU A 33 21.16 0.78 -3.54
C LEU A 33 21.89 -0.36 -4.29
N ASP A 34 22.36 -1.38 -3.57
CA ASP A 34 22.93 -2.63 -4.10
C ASP A 34 21.87 -3.75 -4.16
N PHE A 35 20.63 -3.39 -4.49
CA PHE A 35 19.54 -4.35 -4.65
C PHE A 35 19.75 -5.17 -5.93
N ASP A 36 20.06 -6.45 -5.78
CA ASP A 36 20.24 -7.38 -6.90
C ASP A 36 18.88 -7.85 -7.42
N PHE A 37 18.44 -7.30 -8.57
CA PHE A 37 17.21 -7.73 -9.23
C PHE A 37 17.28 -9.17 -9.75
N ASP A 38 18.48 -9.69 -10.02
CA ASP A 38 18.68 -11.05 -10.54
C ASP A 38 18.53 -12.10 -9.41
N GLU A 39 18.65 -11.71 -8.13
CA GLU A 39 18.36 -12.58 -6.98
C GLU A 39 16.91 -13.09 -7.00
N PHE A 40 15.97 -12.25 -7.44
CA PHE A 40 14.55 -12.62 -7.54
C PHE A 40 14.28 -13.66 -8.65
N GLU A 41 15.07 -13.66 -9.73
CA GLU A 41 14.96 -14.67 -10.79
C GLU A 41 15.38 -16.06 -10.30
N LYS A 42 16.31 -16.13 -9.32
CA LYS A 42 16.76 -17.41 -8.73
C LYS A 42 15.66 -18.13 -7.94
N TYR A 43 14.70 -17.38 -7.39
CA TYR A 43 13.49 -17.90 -6.74
C TYR A 43 12.30 -17.98 -7.72
N GLY A 44 12.57 -17.90 -9.03
CA GLY A 44 11.59 -17.66 -10.07
C GLY A 44 10.36 -18.56 -9.97
N ARG A 45 9.19 -17.91 -10.10
CA ARG A 45 7.83 -18.34 -10.51
C ARG A 45 7.23 -19.70 -10.08
N ASP A 46 8.02 -20.72 -9.80
CA ASP A 46 7.56 -22.06 -9.38
C ASP A 46 7.22 -22.12 -7.88
N ASP A 47 7.77 -21.24 -7.04
CA ASP A 47 7.40 -21.18 -5.60
C ASP A 47 6.07 -20.44 -5.36
N TYR A 48 5.60 -19.68 -6.36
CA TYR A 48 4.30 -19.00 -6.39
C TYR A 48 3.28 -19.73 -7.28
N SER A 49 3.33 -21.06 -7.34
CA SER A 49 2.25 -21.84 -7.97
C SER A 49 0.98 -21.80 -7.11
N SER A 50 0.29 -20.65 -7.14
CA SER A 50 -1.16 -20.52 -7.22
C SER A 50 -1.99 -21.56 -6.45
N GLU A 51 -1.87 -21.55 -5.12
CA GLU A 51 -2.94 -22.07 -4.24
C GLU A 51 -3.87 -20.95 -3.75
N ASP A 52 -3.81 -19.76 -4.36
CA ASP A 52 -4.79 -18.71 -4.09
C ASP A 52 -6.07 -19.01 -4.88
N ASP A 53 -7.08 -19.32 -4.09
CA ASP A 53 -8.45 -19.67 -4.43
C ASP A 53 -9.06 -18.48 -5.21
N ASP A 54 -9.19 -18.62 -6.53
CA ASP A 54 -10.06 -17.79 -7.38
C ASP A 54 -11.52 -17.98 -6.88
N ASP A 55 -11.88 -17.32 -5.77
CA ASP A 55 -13.26 -17.15 -5.33
C ASP A 55 -13.92 -16.13 -6.30
N GLU A 56 -14.32 -16.70 -7.44
CA GLU A 56 -15.38 -16.33 -8.36
C GLU A 56 -16.26 -15.17 -7.87
N TYR A 57 -15.98 -13.95 -8.37
CA TYR A 57 -16.98 -12.88 -8.42
C TYR A 57 -18.12 -13.38 -9.33
N GLU A 58 -19.20 -13.87 -8.73
CA GLU A 58 -20.47 -14.08 -9.44
C GLU A 58 -21.04 -12.71 -9.82
N GLU A 59 -20.57 -12.15 -10.94
CA GLU A 59 -21.29 -11.13 -11.69
C GLU A 59 -22.37 -11.85 -12.52
N GLU A 60 -23.61 -11.68 -12.09
CA GLU A 60 -24.83 -12.14 -12.75
C GLU A 60 -24.97 -11.46 -14.12
N ASP A 61 -24.49 -12.09 -15.21
CA ASP A 61 -25.13 -12.13 -16.54
C ASP A 61 -24.32 -13.01 -17.52
N GLY A 62 -25.00 -13.87 -18.30
CA GLY A 62 -24.46 -14.40 -19.56
C GLY A 62 -24.15 -15.90 -19.65
N GLU A 63 -25.00 -16.61 -20.39
CA GLU A 63 -24.91 -18.01 -20.79
C GLU A 63 -23.56 -18.42 -21.44
N VAL A 64 -22.90 -19.49 -20.96
CA VAL A 64 -22.56 -20.73 -21.71
C VAL A 64 -21.68 -21.66 -20.85
N GLY A 65 -22.00 -22.96 -20.86
CA GLY A 65 -21.61 -23.89 -19.82
C GLY A 65 -20.20 -24.47 -19.86
N VAL A 66 -19.72 -24.81 -18.67
CA VAL A 66 -18.82 -25.95 -18.41
C VAL A 66 -19.26 -26.55 -17.07
N MET A 67 -19.68 -27.82 -17.07
CA MET A 67 -20.11 -28.53 -15.85
C MET A 67 -18.91 -28.77 -14.93
N ARG A 68 -18.56 -27.78 -14.13
CA ARG A 68 -17.57 -27.90 -13.06
C ARG A 68 -18.11 -28.88 -12.02
N ARG A 69 -17.31 -29.90 -11.68
CA ARG A 69 -17.62 -30.85 -10.60
C ARG A 69 -17.98 -30.06 -9.35
N GLN A 70 -19.20 -30.24 -8.85
CA GLN A 70 -19.64 -29.66 -7.59
C GLN A 70 -18.75 -30.19 -6.47
N LYS A 71 -17.70 -29.46 -6.12
CA LYS A 71 -16.94 -29.68 -4.89
C LYS A 71 -17.96 -29.57 -3.75
N LYS A 72 -17.97 -30.56 -2.85
CA LYS A 72 -18.84 -30.57 -1.68
C LYS A 72 -18.59 -29.26 -0.95
N LYS A 73 -19.61 -28.38 -0.93
CA LYS A 73 -19.59 -27.14 -0.15
C LYS A 73 -19.24 -27.55 1.28
N SER A 74 -18.00 -27.33 1.71
CA SER A 74 -17.68 -27.36 3.13
C SER A 74 -18.67 -26.37 3.74
N THR A 75 -19.41 -26.81 4.74
CA THR A 75 -20.28 -25.92 5.50
C THR A 75 -19.36 -24.85 6.06
N LYS A 76 -19.33 -23.67 5.42
CA LYS A 76 -18.48 -22.53 5.77
C LYS A 76 -18.96 -22.06 7.14
N LYS A 77 -18.42 -22.65 8.22
CA LYS A 77 -18.62 -22.12 9.56
C LYS A 77 -18.11 -20.70 9.54
N SER A 78 -18.86 -19.78 10.13
CA SER A 78 -18.43 -18.39 10.19
C SER A 78 -17.15 -18.29 11.01
N ILE A 79 -16.27 -17.35 10.64
CA ILE A 79 -15.08 -17.00 11.43
C ILE A 79 -15.44 -16.72 12.90
N TYR A 80 -16.63 -16.15 13.15
CA TYR A 80 -17.17 -15.87 14.48
C TYR A 80 -17.48 -17.12 15.32
N GLU A 81 -17.59 -18.30 14.70
CA GLU A 81 -17.86 -19.57 15.40
C GLU A 81 -16.58 -20.39 15.64
N VAL A 82 -15.53 -20.14 14.84
CA VAL A 82 -14.28 -20.91 14.86
C VAL A 82 -13.24 -20.29 15.80
N PHE A 83 -13.21 -18.96 15.90
CA PHE A 83 -12.22 -18.20 16.67
C PHE A 83 -12.83 -17.49 17.88
N GLU A 84 -12.00 -17.27 18.90
CA GLU A 84 -12.42 -16.49 20.07
C GLU A 84 -12.57 -15.00 19.71
N PRO A 85 -13.52 -14.26 20.33
CA PRO A 85 -13.63 -12.81 20.12
C PRO A 85 -12.33 -12.02 20.31
N SER A 86 -11.48 -12.41 21.27
CA SER A 86 -10.19 -11.75 21.52
C SER A 86 -9.18 -11.96 20.39
N GLU A 87 -9.22 -13.11 19.72
CA GLU A 87 -8.40 -13.40 18.54
C GLU A 87 -8.85 -12.57 17.33
N LEU A 88 -10.16 -12.37 17.19
CA LEU A 88 -10.73 -11.54 16.13
C LEU A 88 -10.39 -10.06 16.33
N GLU A 89 -10.43 -9.55 17.56
CA GLU A 89 -10.01 -8.17 17.88
C GLU A 89 -8.53 -7.95 17.57
N LYS A 90 -7.66 -8.89 17.97
CA LYS A 90 -6.22 -8.81 17.67
C LYS A 90 -5.95 -8.89 16.16
N GLY A 91 -6.76 -9.65 15.43
CA GLY A 91 -6.68 -9.79 13.99
C GLY A 91 -7.35 -8.68 13.19
N MET A 92 -8.00 -7.69 13.84
CA MET A 92 -8.82 -6.67 13.17
C MET A 92 -9.85 -7.27 12.19
N LEU A 93 -10.51 -8.35 12.64
CA LEU A 93 -11.46 -9.13 11.83
C LEU A 93 -12.89 -9.07 12.41
N THR A 94 -13.15 -8.08 13.26
CA THR A 94 -14.50 -7.86 13.79
C THR A 94 -15.41 -7.28 12.70
N ASN A 95 -16.74 -7.34 12.91
CA ASN A 95 -17.68 -6.68 12.00
C ASN A 95 -17.39 -5.18 11.86
N LYS A 96 -16.99 -4.52 12.96
CA LYS A 96 -16.61 -3.11 12.97
C LYS A 96 -15.40 -2.83 12.09
N ASP A 97 -14.41 -3.72 12.09
CA ASP A 97 -13.23 -3.55 11.24
C ASP A 97 -13.59 -3.68 9.76
N ASN A 98 -14.51 -4.60 9.43
CA ASN A 98 -15.05 -4.71 8.07
C ASN A 98 -15.83 -3.45 7.66
N GLU A 99 -16.62 -2.87 8.56
CA GLU A 99 -17.30 -1.58 8.33
C GLU A 99 -16.27 -0.47 8.06
N ILE A 100 -15.20 -0.39 8.85
CA ILE A 100 -14.13 0.61 8.67
C ILE A 100 -13.42 0.45 7.32
N ARG A 101 -13.12 -0.79 6.90
CA ARG A 101 -12.44 -1.09 5.63
C ARG A 101 -13.30 -0.78 4.40
N THR A 102 -14.61 -0.93 4.52
CA THR A 102 -15.55 -0.76 3.40
C THR A 102 -16.14 0.63 3.32
N ALA A 103 -16.13 1.38 4.41
CA ALA A 103 -16.59 2.77 4.44
C ALA A 103 -15.64 3.67 3.64
N ASP A 104 -16.20 4.52 2.78
CA ASP A 104 -15.48 5.57 2.03
C ASP A 104 -15.21 6.80 2.90
N VAL A 105 -14.62 6.57 4.07
CA VAL A 105 -14.23 7.60 5.04
C VAL A 105 -12.86 7.20 5.58
N PRO A 106 -11.89 8.11 5.74
CA PRO A 106 -10.58 7.72 6.26
C PRO A 106 -10.68 7.13 7.67
N GLU A 107 -9.94 6.03 7.92
CA GLU A 107 -9.94 5.32 9.21
C GLU A 107 -9.73 6.25 10.41
N ARG A 108 -8.82 7.24 10.29
CA ARG A 108 -8.54 8.24 11.34
C ARG A 108 -9.78 9.02 11.81
N PHE A 109 -10.74 9.28 10.94
CA PHE A 109 -11.99 9.95 11.31
C PHE A 109 -12.96 8.99 12.01
N GLN A 110 -12.90 7.70 11.67
CA GLN A 110 -13.76 6.66 12.22
C GLN A 110 -13.29 6.18 13.61
N VAL A 111 -11.98 6.13 13.86
CA VAL A 111 -11.38 5.66 15.13
C VAL A 111 -11.08 6.77 16.13
N ARG A 112 -11.48 8.02 15.85
CA ARG A 112 -11.17 9.18 16.70
C ARG A 112 -11.83 9.04 18.08
N ASP A 113 -11.08 9.32 19.15
CA ASP A 113 -11.60 9.31 20.53
C ASP A 113 -12.81 10.24 20.73
N PHE A 114 -12.81 11.37 20.01
CA PHE A 114 -13.88 12.36 20.03
C PHE A 114 -14.67 12.29 18.73
N PRO A 115 -15.97 11.99 18.72
CA PRO A 115 -16.75 11.98 17.50
C PRO A 115 -16.76 13.35 16.80
N VAL A 116 -16.75 13.36 15.47
CA VAL A 116 -16.99 14.59 14.69
C VAL A 116 -18.50 14.82 14.66
N LYS A 117 -18.95 15.99 15.13
CA LYS A 117 -20.36 16.38 15.13
C LYS A 117 -20.62 17.28 13.92
N SER A 118 -21.87 17.32 13.49
CA SER A 118 -22.33 18.34 12.53
C SER A 118 -22.20 19.73 13.15
N THR A 119 -21.77 20.68 12.34
CA THR A 119 -21.53 22.07 12.72
C THR A 119 -22.81 22.91 12.62
N GLU A 120 -22.97 23.90 13.49
CA GLU A 120 -24.08 24.86 13.42
C GLU A 120 -23.84 25.92 12.31
N GLU A 121 -24.89 26.65 11.90
CA GLU A 121 -24.75 27.68 10.86
C GLU A 121 -23.85 28.83 11.36
N GLY A 122 -22.79 29.16 10.61
CA GLY A 122 -21.82 30.21 10.94
C GLY A 122 -20.58 29.75 11.72
N GLU A 123 -20.63 28.61 12.43
CA GLU A 123 -19.47 28.11 13.18
C GLU A 123 -18.27 27.75 12.27
N LEU A 124 -18.53 27.31 11.04
CA LEU A 124 -17.47 27.04 10.06
C LEU A 124 -16.70 28.30 9.67
N ASP A 125 -17.38 29.44 9.55
CA ASP A 125 -16.75 30.71 9.20
C ASP A 125 -15.89 31.20 10.38
N ASP A 126 -16.42 31.11 11.59
CA ASP A 126 -15.70 31.46 12.82
C ASP A 126 -14.45 30.57 13.02
N GLU A 127 -14.57 29.26 12.79
CA GLU A 127 -13.44 28.33 12.88
C GLU A 127 -12.42 28.58 11.77
N ALA A 128 -12.85 28.84 10.53
CA ALA A 128 -11.95 29.20 9.44
C ALA A 128 -11.14 30.46 9.76
N GLU A 129 -11.78 31.50 10.29
CA GLU A 129 -11.07 32.70 10.75
C GLU A 129 -10.12 32.40 11.91
N TRP A 130 -10.52 31.57 12.87
CA TRP A 130 -9.68 31.18 14.00
C TRP A 130 -8.42 30.44 13.55
N ILE A 131 -8.56 29.43 12.68
CA ILE A 131 -7.44 28.67 12.11
C ILE A 131 -6.52 29.61 11.35
N TYR A 132 -7.05 30.50 10.50
CA TYR A 132 -6.23 31.42 9.72
C TYR A 132 -5.36 32.31 10.60
N ARG A 133 -5.95 32.92 11.64
CA ARG A 133 -5.21 33.74 12.60
C ARG A 133 -4.12 32.93 13.30
N ARG A 134 -4.47 31.74 13.80
CA ARG A 134 -3.56 30.94 14.64
C ARG A 134 -2.44 30.26 13.87
N ALA A 135 -2.70 29.83 12.64
CA ALA A 135 -1.74 29.10 11.83
C ALA A 135 -0.76 30.03 11.08
N PHE A 136 -1.22 31.21 10.67
CA PHE A 136 -0.44 32.07 9.76
C PHE A 136 -0.06 33.44 10.34
N LEU A 137 -0.87 34.02 11.23
CA LEU A 137 -0.58 35.35 11.77
C LEU A 137 0.20 35.27 13.09
N ASP A 138 -0.13 34.30 13.94
CA ASP A 138 0.57 34.09 15.20
C ASP A 138 1.98 33.53 14.94
N MET A 139 2.98 34.07 15.65
CA MET A 139 4.32 33.48 15.63
C MET A 139 4.29 32.08 16.26
N PRO A 140 4.98 31.09 15.65
CA PRO A 140 5.05 29.76 16.22
C PRO A 140 5.74 29.81 17.59
N ILE A 141 5.22 29.01 18.53
CA ILE A 141 5.70 28.96 19.92
C ILE A 141 7.17 28.54 20.00
N SER A 142 7.61 27.70 19.05
CA SER A 142 9.00 27.27 18.92
C SER A 142 9.41 27.21 17.46
N LYS A 143 10.69 27.48 17.20
CA LYS A 143 11.33 27.22 15.90
C LYS A 143 12.22 25.99 16.09
N GLN A 144 11.84 24.87 15.48
CA GLN A 144 12.75 23.73 15.40
C GLN A 144 13.86 24.08 14.40
N GLN A 145 15.10 23.94 14.84
CA GLN A 145 16.30 24.01 14.00
C GLN A 145 16.81 22.61 13.73
#